data_AF-A0A1I2EV00-F1
#
_entry.id   AF-A0A1I2EV00-F1
#
_cell.length_a   1.000
_cell.length_b   1.000
_cell.length_c   1.000
_cell.angle_alpha   90.00
_cell.angle_beta   90.00
_cell.angle_gamma   90.00
#
_symmetry.space_group_name_H-M   'P 1'
#
loop_
_entity.id
_entity.type
_entity.pdbx_description
1 polymer ?
#
loop_
_entity_poly.entity_id
_entity_poly.type
_entity_poly.pdbx_seq_one_letter_code
_entity_poly.pdbx_strand_id
1 'polypeptide(L)'
;MGYSGDFVLVRSGSSLPDLPVFDDPEWCIEERADYSRECWPRPGGWQTLQVNDYLPENDDDRWLHRLVTATGSPVMIASVMDSDVCYVRGLTPSGVTWSTFLDPVMAADYEVSVSPPSEDEVPPGETGKEGRLRWLLADVPKAAEQIAVWAAEGGFTADREALRVVLTKRADPFVEDLFFELVDACGLPPAEPVREDPAASEPPAHPGHRPEQHCPRGARLEAAVLNLPRDGHLVLQCAAEADCYTQVWLRPDGTYQLEYRDRSPAEHYQTRTLSADRVIAALAGWAAGEIAWRHTFQWNSIGSWFSDS
;
A
#
# COMPACT_ATOMS: atom_id res chain seq x y z
N MET A 1 -11.93 7.32 -6.46
CA MET A 1 -10.77 7.10 -7.32
C MET A 1 -9.73 6.40 -6.46
N GLY A 2 -9.50 5.13 -6.78
CA GLY A 2 -8.44 4.32 -6.19
C GLY A 2 -7.08 4.70 -6.79
N TYR A 3 -6.05 4.04 -6.32
CA TYR A 3 -4.69 4.15 -6.81
C TYR A 3 -4.49 3.22 -8.01
N SER A 4 -3.77 3.73 -9.00
CA SER A 4 -3.32 2.97 -10.18
C SER A 4 -1.83 3.23 -10.34
N GLY A 5 -1.05 2.16 -10.36
CA GLY A 5 0.41 2.24 -10.37
C GLY A 5 1.06 0.98 -9.83
N ASP A 6 2.36 1.03 -9.57
CA ASP A 6 3.15 -0.14 -9.18
C ASP A 6 3.70 -0.05 -7.76
N PHE A 7 3.82 -1.19 -7.10
CA PHE A 7 4.71 -1.37 -5.96
C PHE A 7 5.88 -2.24 -6.38
N VAL A 8 7.10 -1.75 -6.17
CA VAL A 8 8.34 -2.44 -6.47
C VAL A 8 9.04 -2.82 -5.17
N LEU A 9 9.06 -4.11 -4.83
CA LEU A 9 9.80 -4.64 -3.70
C LEU A 9 11.15 -5.19 -4.16
N VAL A 10 12.23 -4.67 -3.59
CA VAL A 10 13.58 -5.13 -3.89
C VAL A 10 14.51 -4.87 -2.70
N ARG A 11 15.58 -5.66 -2.62
CA ARG A 11 16.67 -5.44 -1.67
C ARG A 11 17.75 -4.57 -2.28
N SER A 12 18.09 -3.47 -1.61
CA SER A 12 19.15 -2.56 -2.04
C SER A 12 19.93 -2.02 -0.85
N GLY A 13 21.23 -1.77 -1.05
CA GLY A 13 22.08 -1.07 -0.09
C GLY A 13 21.94 0.46 -0.14
N SER A 14 21.28 0.97 -1.18
CA SER A 14 20.97 2.39 -1.39
C SER A 14 19.46 2.60 -1.44
N SER A 15 19.01 3.85 -1.32
CA SER A 15 17.62 4.25 -1.60
C SER A 15 17.21 3.82 -3.01
N LEU A 16 15.95 3.38 -3.20
CA LEU A 16 15.52 2.82 -4.49
C LEU A 16 15.50 3.85 -5.62
N PRO A 17 14.96 5.08 -5.44
CA PRO A 17 15.02 6.12 -6.47
C PRO A 17 16.44 6.48 -6.94
N ASP A 18 17.45 6.24 -6.09
CA ASP A 18 18.86 6.51 -6.40
C ASP A 18 19.53 5.37 -7.20
N LEU A 19 18.81 4.28 -7.49
CA LEU A 19 19.36 3.21 -8.31
C LEU A 19 19.53 3.70 -9.76
N PRO A 20 20.70 3.47 -10.41
CA PRO A 20 20.95 3.91 -11.79
C PRO A 20 19.97 3.38 -12.84
N VAL A 21 19.21 2.34 -12.49
CA VAL A 21 18.14 1.80 -13.33
C VAL A 21 17.01 2.81 -13.57
N PHE A 22 16.81 3.75 -12.65
CA PHE A 22 15.83 4.83 -12.73
C PHE A 22 16.41 6.13 -13.31
N ASP A 23 17.72 6.18 -13.60
CA ASP A 23 18.39 7.31 -14.27
C ASP A 23 18.26 7.29 -15.80
N ASP A 24 17.36 6.45 -16.32
CA ASP A 24 17.08 6.38 -17.75
C ASP A 24 16.55 7.74 -18.24
N PRO A 25 17.11 8.35 -19.31
CA PRO A 25 16.55 9.58 -19.88
C PRO A 25 15.13 9.40 -20.42
N GLU A 26 14.68 8.17 -20.71
CA GLU A 26 13.27 7.86 -21.00
C GLU A 26 12.37 7.97 -19.75
N TRP A 27 12.99 7.97 -18.56
CA TRP A 27 12.42 8.22 -17.23
C TRP A 27 12.54 9.71 -16.79
N CYS A 28 12.80 10.63 -17.72
CA CYS A 28 12.84 12.07 -17.42
C CYS A 28 11.43 12.60 -17.12
N ILE A 29 10.96 12.34 -15.91
CA ILE A 29 9.79 12.96 -15.31
C ILE A 29 10.29 14.22 -14.63
N GLU A 30 9.77 15.38 -15.04
CA GLU A 30 10.20 16.69 -14.54
C GLU A 30 10.00 16.83 -13.00
N GLU A 31 9.20 15.95 -12.39
CA GLU A 31 8.85 15.94 -10.95
C GLU A 31 8.95 14.52 -10.32
N ARG A 32 10.15 13.90 -10.31
CA ARG A 32 10.41 12.56 -9.73
C ARG A 32 9.87 12.36 -8.30
N ALA A 33 9.83 13.42 -7.49
CA ALA A 33 9.40 13.36 -6.08
C ALA A 33 7.89 13.14 -5.91
N ASP A 34 7.08 13.54 -6.90
CA ASP A 34 5.63 13.35 -6.89
C ASP A 34 5.22 12.05 -7.59
N TYR A 35 6.12 11.47 -8.39
CA TYR A 35 5.87 10.24 -9.15
C TYR A 35 6.10 8.96 -8.35
N SER A 36 7.05 8.96 -7.41
CA SER A 36 7.38 7.77 -6.66
C SER A 36 7.64 8.07 -5.19
N ARG A 37 7.28 7.11 -4.35
CA ARG A 37 7.35 7.25 -2.90
C ARG A 37 7.92 5.99 -2.28
N GLU A 38 8.95 6.15 -1.45
CA GLU A 38 9.45 5.06 -0.63
C GLU A 38 8.44 4.73 0.49
N CYS A 39 8.03 3.47 0.55
CA CYS A 39 7.34 2.90 1.70
C CYS A 39 8.31 2.71 2.86
N TRP A 40 7.76 2.46 4.04
CA TRP A 40 8.57 2.15 5.21
C TRP A 40 9.54 1.00 4.93
N PRO A 41 10.84 1.19 5.25
CA PRO A 41 11.84 0.19 4.97
C PRO A 41 11.64 -1.05 5.84
N ARG A 42 12.09 -2.19 5.33
CA ARG A 42 12.12 -3.46 6.05
C ARG A 42 13.57 -3.80 6.41
N PRO A 43 13.82 -4.41 7.58
CA PRO A 43 15.16 -4.84 7.97
C PRO A 43 15.85 -5.69 6.90
N GLY A 44 17.17 -5.55 6.80
CA GLY A 44 17.99 -6.28 5.82
C GLY A 44 18.14 -5.60 4.47
N GLY A 45 17.71 -4.34 4.34
CA GLY A 45 17.81 -3.53 3.12
C GLY A 45 16.66 -3.73 2.14
N TRP A 46 15.56 -4.34 2.58
CA TRP A 46 14.36 -4.52 1.78
C TRP A 46 13.56 -3.23 1.77
N GLN A 47 13.21 -2.77 0.58
CA GLN A 47 12.53 -1.50 0.37
C GLN A 47 11.39 -1.73 -0.62
N THR A 48 10.29 -1.01 -0.42
CA THR A 48 9.17 -0.98 -1.37
C THR A 48 9.06 0.44 -1.91
N LEU A 49 9.11 0.59 -3.22
CA LEU A 49 8.84 1.85 -3.91
C LEU A 49 7.43 1.81 -4.48
N GLN A 50 6.58 2.75 -4.07
CA GLN A 50 5.30 3.01 -4.71
C GLN A 50 5.54 3.94 -5.90
N VAL A 51 4.99 3.63 -7.06
CA VAL A 51 5.14 4.39 -8.31
C VAL A 51 3.76 4.73 -8.84
N ASN A 52 3.42 6.02 -8.88
CA ASN A 52 2.19 6.51 -9.47
C ASN A 52 2.23 6.31 -10.99
N ASP A 53 1.08 6.02 -11.62
CA ASP A 53 0.93 5.91 -13.08
C ASP A 53 1.80 4.85 -13.78
N TYR A 54 2.12 3.76 -13.05
CA TYR A 54 2.87 2.59 -13.51
C TYR A 54 4.33 2.88 -13.88
N LEU A 55 5.13 1.82 -13.95
CA LEU A 55 6.47 1.86 -14.50
C LEU A 55 6.36 2.15 -16.02
N PRO A 56 7.23 3.02 -16.56
CA PRO A 56 7.26 3.35 -17.98
C PRO A 56 7.27 2.13 -18.90
N GLU A 57 6.61 2.32 -20.04
CA GLU A 57 6.35 1.30 -21.08
C GLU A 57 5.40 0.16 -20.67
N ASN A 58 4.99 0.08 -19.39
CA ASN A 58 4.13 -0.99 -18.88
C ASN A 58 4.70 -2.39 -19.19
N ASP A 59 6.03 -2.51 -19.18
CA ASP A 59 6.79 -3.73 -19.45
C ASP A 59 7.51 -4.21 -18.18
N ASP A 60 6.76 -4.76 -17.23
CA ASP A 60 7.36 -5.18 -15.96
C ASP A 60 8.36 -6.32 -16.15
N ASP A 61 8.29 -7.10 -17.23
CA ASP A 61 9.26 -8.18 -17.47
C ASP A 61 10.64 -7.57 -17.72
N ARG A 62 10.72 -6.52 -18.56
CA ARG A 62 11.94 -5.73 -18.72
C ARG A 62 12.39 -5.14 -17.39
N TRP A 63 11.48 -4.58 -16.58
CA TRP A 63 11.83 -3.97 -15.28
C TRP A 63 12.33 -4.98 -14.25
N LEU A 64 11.68 -6.14 -14.13
CA LEU A 64 12.11 -7.26 -13.29
C LEU A 64 13.55 -7.65 -13.65
N HIS A 65 13.83 -7.87 -14.94
CA HIS A 65 15.17 -8.22 -15.39
C HIS A 65 16.20 -7.14 -15.08
N ARG A 66 15.88 -5.86 -15.31
CA ARG A 66 16.80 -4.74 -15.01
C ARG A 66 17.08 -4.65 -13.51
N LEU A 67 16.06 -4.74 -12.66
CA LEU A 67 16.18 -4.61 -11.20
C LEU A 67 16.91 -5.80 -10.59
N VAL A 68 16.62 -7.04 -11.02
CA VAL A 68 17.35 -8.23 -10.57
C VAL A 68 18.83 -8.16 -10.97
N THR A 69 19.12 -7.70 -12.20
CA THR A 69 20.50 -7.52 -12.67
C THR A 69 21.23 -6.44 -11.86
N ALA A 70 20.56 -5.33 -11.56
CA ALA A 70 21.15 -4.20 -10.85
C ALA A 70 21.41 -4.52 -9.36
N THR A 71 20.52 -5.28 -8.71
CA THR A 71 20.56 -5.51 -7.26
C THR A 71 21.07 -6.89 -6.85
N GLY A 72 21.15 -7.83 -7.79
CA GLY A 72 21.52 -9.23 -7.53
C GLY A 72 20.56 -9.94 -6.56
N SER A 73 19.37 -9.40 -6.34
CA SER A 73 18.39 -9.88 -5.37
C SER A 73 17.06 -10.18 -6.05
N PRO A 74 16.20 -11.05 -5.47
CA PRO A 74 14.85 -11.24 -5.97
C PRO A 74 14.07 -9.92 -5.97
N VAL A 75 13.28 -9.72 -7.03
CA VAL A 75 12.41 -8.55 -7.22
C VAL A 75 10.98 -9.01 -7.35
N MET A 76 10.06 -8.21 -6.82
CA MET A 76 8.62 -8.37 -7.00
C MET A 76 8.03 -7.02 -7.44
N ILE A 77 7.19 -7.04 -8.47
CA ILE A 77 6.43 -5.88 -8.96
C ILE A 77 4.94 -6.22 -8.85
N ALA A 78 4.18 -5.29 -8.30
CA ALA A 78 2.75 -5.41 -8.08
C ALA A 78 2.02 -4.25 -8.74
N SER A 79 1.37 -4.51 -9.87
CA SER A 79 0.62 -3.53 -10.66
C SER A 79 -0.82 -3.47 -10.19
N VAL A 80 -1.18 -2.34 -9.61
CA VAL A 80 -2.49 -2.06 -9.04
C VAL A 80 -3.33 -1.26 -10.04
N MET A 81 -4.58 -1.64 -10.18
CA MET A 81 -5.56 -0.97 -11.03
C MET A 81 -6.76 -0.57 -10.18
N ASP A 82 -6.96 0.75 -10.07
CA ASP A 82 -8.06 1.41 -9.35
C ASP A 82 -8.23 0.94 -7.88
N SER A 83 -7.16 0.44 -7.26
CA SER A 83 -7.15 -0.25 -5.95
C SER A 83 -8.04 -1.50 -5.86
N ASP A 84 -8.56 -1.99 -6.98
CA ASP A 84 -9.51 -3.11 -7.03
C ASP A 84 -8.83 -4.44 -7.34
N VAL A 85 -7.84 -4.43 -8.22
CA VAL A 85 -7.12 -5.62 -8.66
C VAL A 85 -5.62 -5.34 -8.70
N CYS A 86 -4.83 -6.35 -8.35
CA CYS A 86 -3.39 -6.28 -8.38
C CYS A 86 -2.83 -7.50 -9.09
N TYR A 87 -2.02 -7.25 -10.11
CA TYR A 87 -1.24 -8.27 -10.79
C TYR A 87 0.18 -8.25 -10.24
N VAL A 88 0.61 -9.36 -9.66
CA VAL A 88 1.91 -9.47 -9.00
C VAL A 88 2.81 -10.39 -9.80
N ARG A 89 4.02 -9.95 -10.07
CA ARG A 89 5.08 -10.72 -10.73
C ARG A 89 6.33 -10.74 -9.87
N GLY A 90 7.08 -11.84 -9.94
CA GLY A 90 8.36 -11.96 -9.27
C GLY A 90 9.40 -12.64 -10.14
N LEU A 91 10.64 -12.18 -10.02
CA LEU A 91 11.82 -12.76 -10.67
C LEU A 91 12.94 -12.91 -9.64
N THR A 92 13.62 -14.04 -9.66
CA THR A 92 14.82 -14.28 -8.85
C THR A 92 16.10 -14.18 -9.68
N PRO A 93 17.28 -13.98 -9.05
CA PRO A 93 18.56 -14.01 -9.75
C PRO A 93 18.86 -15.33 -10.45
N SER A 94 18.32 -16.46 -9.97
CA SER A 94 18.45 -17.76 -10.63
C SER A 94 17.57 -17.91 -11.88
N GLY A 95 16.65 -16.96 -12.12
CA GLY A 95 15.72 -16.97 -13.25
C GLY A 95 14.36 -17.58 -12.96
N VAL A 96 14.01 -17.85 -11.69
CA VAL A 96 12.66 -18.30 -11.33
C VAL A 96 11.69 -17.14 -11.49
N THR A 97 10.71 -17.32 -12.39
CA THR A 97 9.63 -16.36 -12.64
C THR A 97 8.30 -16.91 -12.16
N TRP A 98 7.44 -16.04 -11.64
CA TRP A 98 6.05 -16.34 -11.34
C TRP A 98 5.18 -15.11 -11.46
N SER A 99 3.88 -15.33 -11.59
CA SER A 99 2.89 -14.27 -11.59
C SER A 99 1.55 -14.75 -11.02
N THR A 100 0.79 -13.86 -10.40
CA THR A 100 -0.55 -14.17 -9.89
C THR A 100 -1.39 -12.90 -9.73
N PHE A 101 -2.68 -13.06 -9.45
CA PHE A 101 -3.58 -11.95 -9.13
C PHE A 101 -3.94 -11.96 -7.66
N LEU A 102 -4.06 -10.78 -7.07
CA LEU A 102 -4.70 -10.55 -5.79
C LEU A 102 -6.13 -10.06 -6.03
N ASP A 103 -7.03 -10.41 -5.11
CA ASP A 103 -8.48 -10.40 -5.32
C ASP A 103 -8.90 -11.18 -6.58
N PRO A 104 -8.92 -12.52 -6.52
CA PRO A 104 -9.22 -13.36 -7.69
C PRO A 104 -10.62 -13.12 -8.25
N VAL A 105 -11.53 -12.51 -7.47
CA VAL A 105 -12.87 -12.25 -7.97
C VAL A 105 -12.96 -10.93 -8.72
N MET A 106 -12.29 -9.88 -8.23
CA MET A 106 -12.14 -8.64 -9.00
C MET A 106 -11.30 -8.89 -10.25
N ALA A 107 -10.23 -9.69 -10.16
CA ALA A 107 -9.45 -10.10 -11.33
C ALA A 107 -10.30 -10.82 -12.40
N ALA A 108 -11.26 -11.66 -11.99
CA ALA A 108 -12.18 -12.31 -12.91
C ALA A 108 -13.16 -11.34 -13.61
N ASP A 109 -13.44 -10.18 -13.00
CA ASP A 109 -14.28 -9.11 -13.54
C ASP A 109 -13.54 -8.22 -14.54
N TYR A 110 -12.27 -7.88 -14.25
CA TYR A 110 -11.49 -6.96 -15.09
C TYR A 110 -11.11 -7.52 -16.48
N GLU A 111 -11.50 -8.77 -16.79
CA GLU A 111 -11.12 -9.49 -18.01
C GLU A 111 -9.63 -9.37 -18.34
N VAL A 112 -8.80 -9.24 -17.29
CA VAL A 112 -7.36 -9.01 -17.45
C VAL A 112 -6.85 -10.16 -18.30
N SER A 113 -6.21 -9.82 -19.42
CA SER A 113 -5.70 -10.77 -20.41
C SER A 113 -4.52 -11.55 -19.82
N VAL A 114 -4.82 -12.44 -18.89
CA VAL A 114 -4.01 -13.63 -18.71
C VAL A 114 -4.23 -14.43 -19.97
N SER A 115 -3.15 -14.91 -20.59
CA SER A 115 -3.29 -15.83 -21.72
C SER A 115 -4.22 -16.95 -21.26
N PRO A 116 -5.42 -17.08 -21.85
CA PRO A 116 -6.34 -18.12 -21.44
C PRO A 116 -5.64 -19.47 -21.67
N PRO A 117 -5.99 -20.51 -20.91
CA PRO A 117 -5.57 -21.85 -21.28
C PRO A 117 -5.97 -22.11 -22.73
N SER A 118 -5.20 -22.93 -23.45
CA SER A 118 -5.58 -23.36 -24.81
C SER A 118 -7.03 -23.84 -24.81
N GLU A 119 -7.79 -23.59 -25.88
CA GLU A 119 -9.21 -23.96 -25.99
C GLU A 119 -9.49 -25.43 -25.60
N ASP A 120 -8.48 -26.30 -25.69
CA ASP A 120 -8.49 -27.71 -25.31
C ASP A 120 -8.55 -27.99 -23.79
N GLU A 121 -8.29 -27.01 -22.92
CA GLU A 121 -8.28 -27.14 -21.45
C GLU A 121 -9.52 -26.51 -20.78
N VAL A 122 -10.37 -25.83 -21.54
CA VAL A 122 -11.62 -25.23 -21.02
C VAL A 122 -12.75 -26.28 -21.08
N PRO A 123 -13.37 -26.65 -19.95
CA PRO A 123 -14.53 -27.54 -19.95
C PRO A 123 -15.65 -26.95 -20.83
N PRO A 124 -16.31 -27.75 -21.71
CA PRO A 124 -17.35 -27.24 -22.59
C PRO A 124 -18.50 -26.62 -21.78
N GLY A 125 -18.75 -25.31 -21.97
CA GLY A 125 -19.92 -24.61 -21.43
C GLY A 125 -19.64 -23.56 -20.34
N GLU A 126 -18.41 -23.42 -19.83
CA GLU A 126 -18.07 -22.41 -18.82
C GLU A 126 -17.26 -21.26 -19.44
N THR A 127 -17.92 -20.41 -20.22
CA THR A 127 -17.35 -19.13 -20.68
C THR A 127 -17.91 -18.00 -19.82
N GLY A 128 -17.04 -17.24 -19.13
CA GLY A 128 -17.44 -16.10 -18.30
C GLY A 128 -16.71 -16.00 -16.96
N LYS A 129 -17.12 -15.02 -16.14
CA LYS A 129 -16.53 -14.68 -14.82
C LYS A 129 -16.33 -15.88 -13.89
N GLU A 130 -17.33 -16.75 -13.76
CA GLU A 130 -17.27 -17.90 -12.84
C GLU A 130 -16.20 -18.92 -13.23
N GLY A 131 -16.02 -19.16 -14.53
CA GLY A 131 -14.95 -20.01 -15.05
C GLY A 131 -13.57 -19.41 -14.77
N ARG A 132 -13.41 -18.10 -15.00
CA ARG A 132 -12.16 -17.36 -14.69
C ARG A 132 -11.82 -17.40 -13.21
N LEU A 133 -12.79 -17.15 -12.34
CA LEU A 133 -12.59 -17.23 -10.90
C LEU A 133 -12.17 -18.64 -10.47
N ARG A 134 -12.85 -19.68 -10.98
CA ARG A 134 -12.49 -21.07 -10.66
C ARG A 134 -11.05 -21.38 -11.09
N TRP A 135 -10.64 -20.89 -12.25
CA TRP A 135 -9.27 -21.05 -12.76
C TRP A 135 -8.25 -20.33 -11.87
N LEU A 136 -8.48 -19.05 -11.53
CA LEU A 136 -7.61 -18.29 -10.63
C LEU A 136 -7.45 -18.99 -9.27
N LEU A 137 -8.55 -19.49 -8.70
CA LEU A 137 -8.53 -20.22 -7.42
C LEU A 137 -7.83 -21.58 -7.53
N ALA A 138 -7.91 -22.26 -8.68
CA ALA A 138 -7.24 -23.54 -8.90
C ALA A 138 -5.71 -23.40 -9.03
N ASP A 139 -5.22 -22.25 -9.49
CA ASP A 139 -3.79 -21.98 -9.62
C ASP A 139 -3.13 -21.57 -8.28
N VAL A 140 -3.91 -21.16 -7.27
CA VAL A 140 -3.42 -20.71 -5.96
C VAL A 140 -2.37 -21.64 -5.32
N PRO A 141 -2.56 -22.98 -5.25
CA PRO A 141 -1.54 -23.85 -4.65
C PRO A 141 -0.20 -23.80 -5.38
N LYS A 142 -0.23 -23.69 -6.72
CA LYS A 142 0.99 -23.59 -7.54
C LYS A 142 1.65 -22.22 -7.35
N ALA A 143 0.87 -21.14 -7.39
CA ALA A 143 1.35 -19.79 -7.14
C ALA A 143 2.01 -19.68 -5.75
N ALA A 144 1.39 -20.22 -4.70
CA ALA A 144 1.96 -20.23 -3.35
C ALA A 144 3.32 -20.95 -3.26
N GLU A 145 3.50 -22.07 -3.97
CA GLU A 145 4.81 -22.75 -4.02
C GLU A 145 5.85 -21.94 -4.80
N GLN A 146 5.48 -21.32 -5.92
CA GLN A 146 6.39 -20.49 -6.70
C GLN A 146 6.86 -19.25 -5.91
N ILE A 147 5.94 -18.61 -5.18
CA ILE A 147 6.24 -17.48 -4.29
C ILE A 147 7.14 -17.94 -3.14
N ALA A 148 6.90 -19.13 -2.57
CA ALA A 148 7.77 -19.68 -1.52
C ALA A 148 9.20 -19.97 -2.02
N VAL A 149 9.35 -20.43 -3.27
CA VAL A 149 10.68 -20.58 -3.91
C VAL A 149 11.35 -19.22 -4.10
N TRP A 150 10.60 -18.23 -4.57
CA TRP A 150 11.10 -16.85 -4.69
C TRP A 150 11.58 -16.29 -3.34
N ALA A 151 10.80 -16.47 -2.27
CA ALA A 151 11.15 -16.03 -0.93
C ALA A 151 12.40 -16.73 -0.39
N ALA A 152 12.55 -18.03 -0.67
CA ALA A 152 13.72 -18.81 -0.29
C ALA A 152 15.02 -18.29 -0.91
N GLU A 153 14.98 -17.83 -2.17
CA GLU A 153 16.13 -17.16 -2.79
C GLU A 153 16.46 -15.81 -2.15
N GLY A 154 15.45 -15.14 -1.58
CA GLY A 154 15.62 -13.93 -0.76
C GLY A 154 16.20 -14.21 0.63
N GLY A 155 16.36 -15.49 1.00
CA GLY A 155 16.81 -15.92 2.32
C GLY A 155 15.69 -16.04 3.35
N PHE A 156 14.43 -16.06 2.93
CA PHE A 156 13.26 -16.14 3.80
C PHE A 156 12.57 -17.50 3.74
N THR A 157 11.75 -17.78 4.74
CA THR A 157 10.90 -18.97 4.77
C THR A 157 9.46 -18.53 4.76
N ALA A 158 8.82 -18.62 3.60
CA ALA A 158 7.43 -18.24 3.43
C ALA A 158 6.47 -19.19 4.17
N ASP A 159 5.41 -18.62 4.74
CA ASP A 159 4.26 -19.38 5.24
C ASP A 159 3.33 -19.69 4.07
N ARG A 160 3.40 -20.93 3.58
CA ARG A 160 2.59 -21.43 2.45
C ARG A 160 1.09 -21.40 2.73
N GLU A 161 0.68 -21.51 3.98
CA GLU A 161 -0.73 -21.43 4.32
C GLU A 161 -1.19 -19.97 4.31
N ALA A 162 -0.42 -19.07 4.91
CA ALA A 162 -0.69 -17.63 4.83
C ALA A 162 -0.71 -17.13 3.37
N LEU A 163 0.22 -17.59 2.52
CA LEU A 163 0.21 -17.28 1.08
C LEU A 163 -1.10 -17.72 0.42
N ARG A 164 -1.57 -18.95 0.68
CA ARG A 164 -2.84 -19.44 0.12
C ARG A 164 -4.05 -18.65 0.63
N VAL A 165 -4.03 -18.24 1.89
CA VAL A 165 -5.07 -17.37 2.47
C VAL A 165 -5.10 -16.03 1.74
N VAL A 166 -3.95 -15.36 1.57
CA VAL A 166 -3.87 -14.06 0.89
C VAL A 166 -4.31 -14.17 -0.58
N LEU A 167 -3.86 -15.20 -1.30
CA LEU A 167 -4.17 -15.41 -2.72
C LEU A 167 -5.65 -15.77 -2.99
N THR A 168 -6.41 -16.18 -1.97
CA THR A 168 -7.86 -16.44 -2.08
C THR A 168 -8.72 -15.31 -1.51
N LYS A 169 -8.09 -14.36 -0.84
CA LYS A 169 -8.76 -13.26 -0.15
C LYS A 169 -9.28 -12.23 -1.15
N ARG A 170 -10.42 -11.62 -0.83
CA ARG A 170 -10.88 -10.41 -1.51
C ARG A 170 -10.29 -9.19 -0.84
N ALA A 171 -9.99 -8.18 -1.64
CA ALA A 171 -9.57 -6.89 -1.14
C ALA A 171 -10.66 -6.30 -0.25
N ASP A 172 -10.23 -5.71 0.87
CA ASP A 172 -11.11 -5.05 1.82
C ASP A 172 -10.30 -3.95 2.57
N PRO A 173 -10.30 -2.69 2.10
CA PRO A 173 -11.00 -2.15 0.92
C PRO A 173 -10.20 -2.27 -0.37
N PHE A 174 -8.87 -2.29 -0.24
CA PHE A 174 -7.93 -2.02 -1.30
C PHE A 174 -7.01 -3.21 -1.47
N VAL A 175 -6.71 -3.54 -2.72
CA VAL A 175 -5.90 -4.70 -3.06
C VAL A 175 -4.43 -4.53 -2.64
N GLU A 176 -3.99 -3.29 -2.44
CA GLU A 176 -2.67 -2.90 -1.92
C GLU A 176 -2.40 -3.53 -0.56
N ASP A 177 -3.42 -3.63 0.30
CA ASP A 177 -3.28 -4.28 1.61
C ASP A 177 -2.95 -5.78 1.43
N LEU A 178 -3.56 -6.44 0.43
CA LEU A 178 -3.24 -7.83 0.11
C LEU A 178 -1.81 -7.98 -0.41
N PHE A 179 -1.25 -6.98 -1.10
CA PHE A 179 0.14 -7.00 -1.50
C PHE A 179 1.07 -6.98 -0.29
N PHE A 180 0.83 -6.10 0.70
CA PHE A 180 1.64 -6.10 1.91
C PHE A 180 1.46 -7.36 2.76
N GLU A 181 0.25 -7.92 2.83
CA GLU A 181 -0.01 -9.23 3.44
C GLU A 181 0.75 -10.36 2.71
N LEU A 182 0.85 -10.30 1.37
CA LEU A 182 1.62 -11.25 0.57
C LEU A 182 3.11 -11.18 0.91
N VAL A 183 3.65 -9.95 1.03
CA VAL A 183 5.04 -9.71 1.42
C VAL A 183 5.32 -10.23 2.83
N ASP A 184 4.40 -10.01 3.78
CA ASP A 184 4.51 -10.53 5.13
C ASP A 184 4.46 -12.07 5.14
N ALA A 185 3.58 -12.68 4.33
CA ALA A 185 3.48 -14.13 4.17
C ALA A 185 4.74 -14.76 3.51
N CYS A 186 5.53 -13.99 2.77
CA CYS A 186 6.85 -14.42 2.30
C CYS A 186 7.89 -14.55 3.44
N GLY A 187 7.57 -14.09 4.64
CA GLY A 187 8.45 -14.17 5.81
C GLY A 187 9.42 -12.99 5.92
N LEU A 188 9.19 -11.90 5.18
CA LEU A 188 9.95 -10.66 5.35
C LEU A 188 9.61 -10.04 6.71
N PRO A 189 10.59 -9.41 7.40
CA PRO A 189 10.32 -8.68 8.64
C PRO A 189 9.34 -7.53 8.36
N PRO A 190 8.49 -7.17 9.34
CA PRO A 190 7.52 -6.08 9.20
C PRO A 190 8.23 -4.78 8.84
N ALA A 191 7.55 -3.92 8.08
CA ALA A 191 8.06 -2.59 7.77
C ALA A 191 8.18 -1.79 9.05
N GLU A 192 9.34 -1.17 9.26
CA GLU A 192 9.60 -0.33 10.42
C GLU A 192 9.30 1.12 10.03
N PRO A 193 8.44 1.84 10.77
CA PRO A 193 8.33 3.28 10.57
C PRO A 193 9.72 3.88 10.76
N VAL A 194 10.12 4.76 9.85
CA VAL A 194 11.41 5.46 9.96
C VAL A 194 11.47 6.08 11.35
N ARG A 195 12.37 5.56 12.18
CA ARG A 195 12.52 5.98 13.56
C ARG A 195 13.29 7.30 13.53
N GLU A 196 12.60 8.42 13.66
CA GLU A 196 13.28 9.66 14.04
C GLU A 196 13.89 9.47 15.44
N ASP A 197 15.06 10.09 15.64
CA ASP A 197 15.99 9.84 16.74
C ASP A 197 15.30 9.90 18.13
N PRO A 198 15.28 8.80 18.92
CA PRO A 198 14.60 8.74 20.21
C PRO A 198 15.24 9.62 21.31
N ALA A 199 16.37 10.29 21.04
CA ALA A 199 16.93 11.31 21.92
C ALA A 199 16.14 12.65 21.87
N ALA A 200 15.31 12.86 20.84
CA ALA A 200 14.25 13.85 20.90
C ALA A 200 13.08 13.22 21.65
N SER A 201 12.92 13.54 22.94
CA SER A 201 11.58 13.49 23.52
C SER A 201 10.74 14.47 22.72
N GLU A 202 10.05 13.98 21.68
CA GLU A 202 9.33 14.86 20.79
C GLU A 202 8.29 15.64 21.62
N PRO A 203 8.22 16.97 21.45
CA PRO A 203 7.14 17.75 22.05
C PRO A 203 5.78 17.21 21.56
N PRO A 204 4.65 17.61 22.15
CA PRO A 204 3.33 17.25 21.61
C PRO A 204 3.22 17.50 20.09
N ALA A 205 2.21 16.92 19.42
CA ALA A 205 1.95 16.96 17.96
C ALA A 205 2.40 18.24 17.22
N HIS A 206 2.35 19.39 17.91
CA HIS A 206 3.27 20.51 17.77
C HIS A 206 3.42 21.20 19.16
N PRO A 207 4.42 22.07 19.40
CA PRO A 207 4.49 22.86 20.63
C PRO A 207 3.17 23.61 20.88
N GLY A 208 2.57 23.41 22.05
CA GLY A 208 1.30 24.05 22.41
C GLY A 208 0.04 23.39 21.85
N HIS A 209 0.12 22.16 21.31
CA HIS A 209 -1.05 21.39 20.89
C HIS A 209 -2.12 21.34 21.97
N ARG A 210 -3.30 21.86 21.65
CA ARG A 210 -4.45 21.93 22.54
C ARG A 210 -5.70 21.65 21.71
N PRO A 211 -6.20 20.41 21.69
CA PRO A 211 -7.49 20.13 21.07
C PRO A 211 -8.58 21.03 21.68
N GLU A 212 -9.58 21.38 20.88
CA GLU A 212 -10.71 22.17 21.33
C GLU A 212 -11.38 21.60 22.60
N GLN A 213 -11.95 22.49 23.41
CA GLN A 213 -12.59 22.13 24.68
C GLN A 213 -13.69 21.07 24.49
N HIS A 214 -14.39 21.11 23.36
CA HIS A 214 -15.49 20.20 23.02
C HIS A 214 -15.05 18.98 22.19
N CYS A 215 -13.74 18.81 21.95
CA CYS A 215 -13.21 17.66 21.22
C CYS A 215 -13.66 16.35 21.89
N PRO A 216 -14.34 15.44 21.16
CA PRO A 216 -14.73 14.13 21.70
C PRO A 216 -13.49 13.32 22.09
N ARG A 217 -13.60 12.55 23.18
CA ARG A 217 -12.52 11.69 23.71
C ARG A 217 -13.08 10.37 24.25
N GLY A 218 -12.23 9.35 24.33
CA GLY A 218 -12.58 8.02 24.84
C GLY A 218 -13.82 7.45 24.12
N ALA A 219 -14.75 6.87 24.88
CA ALA A 219 -15.98 6.28 24.34
C ALA A 219 -16.82 7.24 23.48
N ARG A 220 -16.73 8.56 23.70
CA ARG A 220 -17.45 9.54 22.87
C ARG A 220 -16.81 9.70 21.49
N LEU A 221 -15.49 9.62 21.41
CA LEU A 221 -14.77 9.63 20.13
C LEU A 221 -15.02 8.34 19.35
N GLU A 222 -14.91 7.20 20.03
CA GLU A 222 -15.24 5.89 19.48
C GLU A 222 -16.66 5.87 18.92
N ALA A 223 -17.65 6.30 19.72
CA ALA A 223 -19.03 6.39 19.25
C ALA A 223 -19.21 7.40 18.11
N ALA A 224 -18.46 8.51 18.10
CA ALA A 224 -18.53 9.47 17.00
C ALA A 224 -18.03 8.88 15.68
N VAL A 225 -16.94 8.09 15.71
CA VAL A 225 -16.40 7.42 14.53
C VAL A 225 -17.32 6.29 14.07
N LEU A 226 -17.73 5.40 14.99
CA LEU A 226 -18.55 4.23 14.64
C LEU A 226 -19.96 4.58 14.17
N ASN A 227 -20.49 5.75 14.56
CA ASN A 227 -21.80 6.24 14.13
C ASN A 227 -21.72 7.29 13.00
N LEU A 228 -20.56 7.49 12.37
CA LEU A 228 -20.48 8.32 11.17
C LEU A 228 -21.44 7.76 10.11
N PRO A 229 -22.36 8.56 9.55
CA PRO A 229 -23.10 8.12 8.39
C PRO A 229 -22.15 8.00 7.20
N ARG A 230 -22.52 7.20 6.21
CA ARG A 230 -21.84 7.24 4.90
C ARG A 230 -21.90 8.68 4.37
N ASP A 231 -20.79 9.13 3.82
CA ASP A 231 -20.51 10.52 3.44
C ASP A 231 -20.39 11.51 4.60
N GLY A 232 -20.40 11.03 5.84
CA GLY A 232 -20.24 11.83 7.06
C GLY A 232 -18.78 12.12 7.36
N HIS A 233 -18.51 13.27 7.98
CA HIS A 233 -17.17 13.67 8.43
C HIS A 233 -17.15 14.03 9.91
N LEU A 234 -15.99 13.84 10.54
CA LEU A 234 -15.66 14.30 11.87
C LEU A 234 -14.33 15.05 11.79
N VAL A 235 -14.31 16.29 12.28
CA VAL A 235 -13.10 17.13 12.32
C VAL A 235 -12.78 17.43 13.79
N LEU A 236 -11.53 17.25 14.17
CA LEU A 236 -10.97 17.66 15.45
C LEU A 236 -9.97 18.79 15.20
N GLN A 237 -10.19 19.95 15.82
CA GLN A 237 -9.37 21.15 15.61
C GLN A 237 -8.55 21.49 16.84
N CYS A 238 -7.37 22.08 16.62
CA CYS A 238 -6.53 22.59 17.67
C CYS A 238 -7.00 24.02 18.03
N ALA A 239 -7.34 24.25 19.29
CA ALA A 239 -7.71 25.56 19.80
C ALA A 239 -6.56 26.59 19.77
N ALA A 240 -5.32 26.12 19.68
CA ALA A 240 -4.14 26.98 19.63
C ALA A 240 -3.73 27.36 18.20
N GLU A 241 -4.18 26.60 17.19
CA GLU A 241 -3.74 26.74 15.81
C GLU A 241 -4.83 26.31 14.82
N ALA A 242 -5.33 27.24 14.02
CA ALA A 242 -6.46 27.01 13.13
C ALA A 242 -6.10 26.05 11.97
N ASP A 243 -4.85 26.12 11.50
CA ASP A 243 -4.33 25.23 10.46
C ASP A 243 -3.81 23.89 11.03
N CYS A 244 -4.10 23.59 12.30
CA CYS A 244 -3.84 22.29 12.90
C CYS A 244 -5.14 21.55 13.21
N TYR A 245 -5.42 20.51 12.42
CA TYR A 245 -6.59 19.65 12.62
C TYR A 245 -6.30 18.21 12.19
N THR A 246 -7.14 17.29 12.65
CA THR A 246 -7.31 15.99 12.02
C THR A 246 -8.76 15.81 11.64
N GLN A 247 -9.02 15.18 10.50
CA GLN A 247 -10.37 14.88 10.07
C GLN A 247 -10.47 13.45 9.59
N VAL A 248 -11.63 12.84 9.82
CA VAL A 248 -12.02 11.61 9.15
C VAL A 248 -13.29 11.84 8.36
N TRP A 249 -13.32 11.34 7.14
CA TRP A 249 -14.50 11.26 6.29
C TRP A 249 -14.81 9.79 6.02
N LEU A 250 -15.99 9.32 6.42
CA LEU A 250 -16.49 8.01 6.03
C LEU A 250 -17.08 8.14 4.63
N ARG A 251 -16.35 7.68 3.62
CA ARG A 251 -16.74 7.79 2.21
C ARG A 251 -18.02 6.98 1.91
N PRO A 252 -18.71 7.27 0.80
CA PRO A 252 -19.89 6.51 0.37
C PRO A 252 -19.64 5.01 0.19
N ASP A 253 -18.41 4.63 -0.17
CA ASP A 253 -17.96 3.25 -0.34
C ASP A 253 -17.74 2.50 1.00
N GLY A 254 -17.71 3.21 2.13
CA GLY A 254 -17.49 2.64 3.46
C GLY A 254 -16.06 2.81 3.98
N THR A 255 -15.15 3.40 3.20
CA THR A 255 -13.75 3.66 3.59
C THR A 255 -13.63 4.91 4.44
N TYR A 256 -12.84 4.85 5.51
CA TYR A 256 -12.43 6.04 6.24
C TYR A 256 -11.24 6.69 5.53
N GLN A 257 -11.42 7.93 5.08
CA GLN A 257 -10.33 8.81 4.72
C GLN A 257 -9.93 9.62 5.95
N LEU A 258 -8.74 9.37 6.45
CA LEU A 258 -8.18 10.10 7.59
C LEU A 258 -7.15 11.10 7.07
N GLU A 259 -7.22 12.33 7.54
CA GLU A 259 -6.31 13.40 7.18
C GLU A 259 -5.85 14.14 8.43
N TYR A 260 -4.69 14.79 8.32
CA TYR A 260 -4.31 15.83 9.25
C TYR A 260 -3.59 16.96 8.54
N ARG A 261 -3.69 18.14 9.13
CA ARG A 261 -2.89 19.30 8.75
C ARG A 261 -2.08 19.78 9.95
N ASP A 262 -0.84 20.16 9.71
CA ASP A 262 0.08 20.66 10.72
C ASP A 262 0.55 22.07 10.38
N ARG A 263 -0.18 23.09 10.87
CA ARG A 263 0.16 24.52 10.83
C ARG A 263 0.21 25.18 9.45
N SER A 264 0.17 24.43 8.35
CA SER A 264 0.14 25.02 7.00
C SER A 264 -0.54 24.12 5.98
N PRO A 265 -1.07 24.69 4.87
CA PRO A 265 -1.62 23.90 3.77
C PRO A 265 -0.60 22.94 3.13
N ALA A 266 0.68 23.31 3.08
CA ALA A 266 1.75 22.46 2.55
C ALA A 266 2.00 21.21 3.41
N GLU A 267 1.72 21.31 4.72
CA GLU A 267 1.84 20.23 5.70
C GLU A 267 0.49 19.53 5.90
N HIS A 268 -0.13 19.09 4.80
CA HIS A 268 -1.41 18.40 4.78
C HIS A 268 -1.23 16.99 4.24
N TYR A 269 -1.71 16.03 5.02
CA TYR A 269 -1.48 14.61 4.78
C TYR A 269 -2.80 13.83 4.81
N GLN A 270 -2.86 12.75 4.01
CA GLN A 270 -4.02 11.87 3.89
C GLN A 270 -3.60 10.40 3.95
N THR A 271 -4.46 9.56 4.51
CA THR A 271 -4.41 8.10 4.40
C THR A 271 -5.84 7.55 4.29
N ARG A 272 -5.99 6.28 3.93
CA ARG A 272 -7.29 5.61 3.84
C ARG A 272 -7.24 4.25 4.50
N THR A 273 -8.34 3.84 5.14
CA THR A 273 -8.46 2.54 5.80
C THR A 273 -9.92 2.16 6.01
N LEU A 274 -10.26 0.87 6.09
CA LEU A 274 -11.56 0.41 6.62
C LEU A 274 -11.55 0.18 8.14
N SER A 275 -10.38 0.18 8.76
CA SER A 275 -10.28 -0.10 10.19
C SER A 275 -10.72 1.12 11.00
N ALA A 276 -11.98 1.09 11.45
CA ALA A 276 -12.49 2.05 12.42
C ALA A 276 -11.58 2.10 13.67
N ASP A 277 -11.08 0.96 14.12
CA ASP A 277 -10.18 0.88 15.29
C ASP A 277 -8.87 1.65 15.08
N ARG A 278 -8.23 1.53 13.92
CA ARG A 278 -7.01 2.31 13.60
C ARG A 278 -7.31 3.80 13.51
N VAL A 279 -8.46 4.18 12.93
CA VAL A 279 -8.93 5.57 12.90
C VAL A 279 -9.14 6.11 14.31
N ILE A 280 -9.86 5.37 15.16
CA ILE A 280 -10.16 5.75 16.54
C ILE A 280 -8.85 5.91 17.32
N ALA A 281 -7.92 4.96 17.19
CA ALA A 281 -6.63 5.03 17.84
C ALA A 281 -5.84 6.28 17.40
N ALA A 282 -5.84 6.60 16.10
CA ALA A 282 -5.13 7.76 15.60
C ALA A 282 -5.75 9.08 16.06
N LEU A 283 -7.08 9.22 15.96
CA LEU A 283 -7.79 10.40 16.46
C LEU A 283 -7.65 10.57 17.98
N ALA A 284 -7.61 9.46 18.73
CA ALA A 284 -7.42 9.49 20.18
C ALA A 284 -6.01 9.96 20.55
N GLY A 285 -4.97 9.46 19.88
CA GLY A 285 -3.60 9.92 20.08
C GLY A 285 -3.43 11.39 19.68
N TRP A 286 -4.04 11.82 18.57
CA TRP A 286 -4.08 13.23 18.18
C TRP A 286 -4.74 14.09 19.28
N ALA A 287 -5.91 13.68 19.79
CA ALA A 287 -6.63 14.40 20.84
C ALA A 287 -5.95 14.35 22.22
N ALA A 288 -5.00 13.44 22.42
CA ALA A 288 -4.10 13.40 23.57
C ALA A 288 -2.87 14.29 23.40
N GLY A 289 -2.63 14.82 22.19
CA GLY A 289 -1.44 15.58 21.83
C GLY A 289 -0.19 14.72 21.66
N GLU A 290 -0.35 13.41 21.50
CA GLU A 290 0.75 12.49 21.22
C GLU A 290 1.26 12.70 19.79
N ILE A 291 2.44 12.17 19.45
CA ILE A 291 2.90 12.09 18.05
C ILE A 291 2.78 10.68 17.49
N ALA A 292 2.85 9.67 18.37
CA ALA A 292 2.92 8.27 17.96
C ALA A 292 1.75 7.80 17.07
N TRP A 293 0.60 8.48 17.14
CA TRP A 293 -0.52 8.23 16.24
C TRP A 293 -0.16 8.41 14.76
N ARG A 294 0.79 9.29 14.41
CA ARG A 294 1.25 9.47 13.02
C ARG A 294 1.94 8.21 12.49
N HIS A 295 2.64 7.47 13.35
CA HIS A 295 3.33 6.23 12.95
C HIS A 295 2.37 5.05 12.76
N THR A 296 1.06 5.22 13.01
CA THR A 296 0.10 4.14 12.78
C THR A 296 -0.29 4.01 11.31
N PHE A 297 0.05 4.98 10.46
CA PHE A 297 -0.28 4.97 9.05
C PHE A 297 0.88 5.45 8.18
N GLN A 298 0.91 4.95 6.95
CA GLN A 298 1.65 5.60 5.87
C GLN A 298 0.78 6.73 5.29
N TRP A 299 1.31 7.96 5.32
CA TRP A 299 0.57 9.19 4.99
C TRP A 299 0.99 9.80 3.67
N ASN A 300 0.09 10.00 2.73
CA ASN A 300 0.37 10.73 1.49
C ASN A 300 0.33 12.24 1.74
N SER A 301 1.36 12.98 1.31
CA SER A 301 1.27 14.45 1.28
C SER A 301 0.29 14.86 0.19
N ILE A 302 -0.64 15.74 0.55
CA ILE A 302 -1.59 16.38 -0.37
C ILE A 302 -1.44 17.90 -0.33
N GLY A 303 -0.37 18.40 0.28
CA GLY A 303 -0.14 19.84 0.43
C GLY A 303 0.03 20.57 -0.89
N SER A 304 0.58 19.89 -1.91
CA SER A 304 0.73 20.44 -3.26
C SER A 304 -0.60 20.91 -3.86
N TRP A 305 -1.71 20.23 -3.54
CA TRP A 305 -3.06 20.56 -4.01
C TRP A 305 -3.59 21.89 -3.46
N PHE A 306 -2.93 22.45 -2.46
CA PHE A 306 -3.31 23.69 -1.79
C PHE A 306 -2.29 24.82 -1.96
N SER A 307 -1.26 24.63 -2.80
CA SER A 307 -0.17 25.61 -3.03
C SER A 307 -0.52 26.71 -4.04
N ASP A 308 -1.62 26.55 -4.80
CA ASP A 308 -2.02 27.45 -5.88
C ASP A 308 -3.23 28.36 -5.51
N SER A 309 -3.43 28.67 -4.22
CA SER A 309 -4.51 29.57 -3.75
C SER A 309 -4.00 30.86 -3.10
#